data_AF-A0A0F4JQW5-F1
#
_entry.id   AF-A0A0F4JQW5-F1
#
_cell.length_a   1.000
_cell.length_b   1.000
_cell.length_c   1.000
_cell.angle_alpha   90.00
_cell.angle_beta   90.00
_cell.angle_gamma   90.00
#
_symmetry.space_group_name_H-M   'P 1'
#
loop_
_entity.id
_entity.type
_entity.pdbx_description
1 polymer ?
#
loop_
_entity_poly.entity_id
_entity_poly.type
_entity_poly.pdbx_seq_one_letter_code
_entity_poly.pdbx_strand_id
1 'polypeptide(L)' 'MRVVGLMSGTSYDAVDAAAAHLTLEDGGETLRLLPLGMVSAPYEEALRAELAAALPPAPTALA' A
#
# COMPACT_ATOMS: atom_id res chain seq x y z
N MET A 1 13.17 -14.66 -5.59
CA MET A 1 11.69 -14.60 -5.59
C MET A 1 11.22 -13.23 -6.06
N ARG A 2 10.21 -13.15 -6.91
CA ARG A 2 9.56 -11.86 -7.26
C ARG A 2 8.36 -11.65 -6.36
N VAL A 3 8.25 -10.45 -5.80
CA VAL A 3 7.13 -10.03 -4.94
C VAL A 3 6.59 -8.69 -5.42
N VAL A 4 5.32 -8.43 -5.11
CA VAL A 4 4.72 -7.11 -5.25
C VAL A 4 4.19 -6.71 -3.88
N GLY A 5 4.69 -5.61 -3.33
CA GLY A 5 4.15 -4.99 -2.13
C GLY A 5 3.07 -3.98 -2.50
N LEU A 6 1.95 -3.99 -1.78
CA LEU A 6 0.86 -3.03 -1.93
C LEU A 6 0.74 -2.18 -0.67
N MET A 7 0.55 -0.87 -0.84
CA MET A 7 0.36 0.07 0.26
C MET A 7 -0.69 1.12 -0.13
N SER A 8 -1.54 1.49 0.82
CA SER A 8 -2.40 2.69 0.72
C SER A 8 -2.22 3.50 2.00
N GLY A 9 -1.72 4.72 1.83
CA GLY A 9 -1.47 5.62 2.95
C GLY A 9 -2.76 6.17 3.56
N THR A 10 -2.66 6.76 4.75
CA THR A 10 -3.79 7.47 5.38
C THR A 10 -4.16 8.78 4.68
N SER A 11 -3.44 9.16 3.62
CA SER A 11 -3.82 10.19 2.64
C SER A 11 -4.98 9.77 1.73
N TYR A 12 -5.29 8.46 1.69
CA TYR A 12 -6.41 7.85 0.94
C TYR A 12 -6.50 8.34 -0.52
N ASP A 13 -5.35 8.55 -1.16
CA ASP A 13 -5.24 9.15 -2.49
C ASP A 13 -4.97 8.14 -3.61
N ALA A 14 -4.24 7.08 -3.30
CA ALA A 14 -3.88 6.03 -4.25
C ALA A 14 -3.57 4.70 -3.56
N VAL A 15 -3.41 3.66 -4.38
CA VAL A 15 -2.70 2.42 -4.03
C VAL A 15 -1.37 2.39 -4.74
N ASP A 16 -0.29 2.25 -3.98
CA ASP A 16 1.05 2.03 -4.51
C ASP A 16 1.32 0.54 -4.67
N ALA A 17 1.92 0.15 -5.79
CA ALA A 17 2.41 -1.19 -6.05
C ALA A 17 3.90 -1.14 -6.41
N ALA A 18 4.74 -1.78 -5.60
CA ALA A 18 6.18 -1.87 -5.82
C ALA A 18 6.59 -3.31 -6.06
N ALA A 19 7.21 -3.58 -7.21
CA ALA A 19 7.75 -4.90 -7.53
C ALA A 19 9.20 -4.98 -7.06
N ALA A 20 9.58 -6.12 -6.47
CA ALA A 20 10.95 -6.39 -6.07
C ALA A 20 11.37 -7.83 -6.34
N HIS A 21 12.66 -8.04 -6.57
CA HIS A 21 13.29 -9.34 -6.48
C HIS A 21 13.92 -9.48 -5.10
N LEU A 22 13.43 -10.45 -4.32
CA LEU A 22 14.00 -10.86 -3.04
C LEU A 22 14.87 -12.11 -3.19
N THR A 23 16.08 -12.08 -2.63
CA THR A 23 16.96 -13.24 -2.53
C THR A 23 17.33 -13.45 -1.07
N LEU A 24 17.20 -14.69 -0.60
CA LEU A 24 17.74 -15.10 0.70
C LEU A 24 19.22 -15.44 0.51
N GLU A 25 20.07 -14.83 1.32
CA GLU A 25 21.51 -15.02 1.36
C GLU A 25 21.92 -15.55 2.74
N ASP A 26 23.15 -16.04 2.87
CA ASP A 26 23.71 -16.52 4.15
C ASP A 26 22.81 -17.52 4.88
N GLY A 27 22.26 -18.50 4.14
CA GLY A 27 21.36 -19.50 4.72
C GLY A 27 19.98 -18.97 5.15
N GLY A 28 19.65 -17.73 4.79
CA GLY A 28 18.38 -17.06 5.10
C GLY A 28 18.47 -15.96 6.15
N GLU A 29 19.65 -15.68 6.69
CA GLU A 29 19.86 -14.60 7.67
C GLU A 29 19.79 -13.21 7.03
N THR A 30 20.20 -13.12 5.76
CA THR A 30 20.18 -11.87 5.00
C THR A 30 19.12 -11.94 3.91
N LEU A 31 18.27 -10.92 3.83
CA LEU A 31 17.31 -10.74 2.73
C LEU A 31 17.78 -9.59 1.83
N ARG A 32 18.25 -9.89 0.63
CA ARG A 32 18.59 -8.88 -0.37
C ARG A 32 17.38 -8.51 -1.20
N LEU A 33 17.05 -7.22 -1.24
CA LEU A 33 15.95 -6.65 -2.03
C LEU A 33 16.51 -5.84 -3.21
N LEU A 34 16.10 -6.20 -4.42
CA LEU A 34 16.33 -5.41 -5.64
C LEU A 34 15.00 -4.83 -6.13
N PRO A 35 14.81 -3.50 -6.11
CA PRO A 35 13.61 -2.88 -6.67
C PRO A 35 13.54 -3.10 -8.18
N LEU A 36 12.36 -3.45 -8.67
CA LEU A 36 12.09 -3.63 -10.11
C LEU A 36 11.25 -2.50 -10.70
N GLY A 37 10.68 -1.65 -9.86
CA GLY A 37 9.86 -0.51 -10.24
C GLY A 37 8.64 -0.35 -9.34
N MET A 38 7.96 0.78 -9.48
CA MET A 38 6.71 1.04 -8.79
C MET A 38 5.72 1.76 -9.70
N VAL A 39 4.44 1.58 -9.40
CA VAL A 39 3.33 2.34 -9.97
C VAL A 39 2.41 2.79 -8.84
N SER A 40 1.71 3.90 -9.07
CA SER A 40 0.66 4.38 -8.18
C SER A 40 -0.64 4.45 -8.96
N ALA A 41 -1.71 3.89 -8.40
CA ALA A 41 -3.05 3.90 -8.99
C ALA A 41 -3.93 4.83 -8.16
N PRO A 42 -4.28 6.04 -8.66
CA PRO A 42 -5.16 6.94 -7.93
C PRO A 42 -6.55 6.33 -7.76
N TYR A 43 -7.20 6.63 -6.64
CA TYR A 43 -8.60 6.26 -6.47
C TYR A 43 -9.50 7.08 -7.37
N GLU A 44 -10.59 6.44 -7.83
CA GLU A 44 -11.70 7.17 -8.43
C GLU A 44 -12.29 8.16 -7.43
N GLU A 45 -12.70 9.34 -7.92
CA GLU A 45 -13.16 10.45 -7.08
C GLU A 45 -14.31 10.05 -6.15
N ALA A 46 -15.24 9.21 -6.64
CA ALA A 46 -16.36 8.73 -5.84
C ALA A 46 -15.89 7.91 -4.62
N LEU A 47 -14.92 7.01 -4.81
CA LEU A 47 -14.36 6.22 -3.73
C LEU A 47 -13.59 7.10 -2.74
N ARG A 48 -12.82 8.07 -3.24
CA ARG A 48 -12.10 9.04 -2.40
C ARG A 48 -13.08 9.83 -1.53
N ALA A 49 -14.22 10.25 -2.08
CA ALA A 49 -15.26 10.97 -1.34
C ALA A 49 -15.91 10.10 -0.26
N GLU A 50 -16.21 8.83 -0.56
CA GLU A 50 -16.74 7.87 0.42
C GLU A 50 -15.76 7.62 1.57
N LEU A 51 -14.46 7.44 1.26
CA LEU A 51 -13.42 7.29 2.27
C LEU A 51 -13.33 8.53 3.15
N ALA A 52 -13.31 9.72 2.57
CA ALA A 52 -13.28 10.97 3.32
C ALA A 52 -14.50 11.12 4.25
N ALA A 53 -15.69 10.73 3.80
CA ALA A 53 -16.92 10.77 4.59
C ALA A 53 -16.94 9.77 5.76
N ALA A 54 -16.18 8.67 5.66
CA ALA A 54 -16.03 7.69 6.73
C ALA A 54 -14.96 8.08 7.76
N LEU A 55 -14.06 9.01 7.43
CA LEU A 55 -12.98 9.44 8.32
C LEU A 55 -13.47 10.48 9.35
N PRO A 56 -12.81 10.58 10.53
CA PRO A 56 -13.13 11.59 11.52
C PRO A 56 -13.06 13.03 10.95
N PRO A 57 -14.01 13.91 11.33
CA PRO A 57 -15.11 13.70 12.27
C PRO A 57 -16.40 13.16 11.61
N ALA A 58 -16.46 11.86 11.30
CA ALA A 58 -17.68 11.14 11.00
C ALA A 58 -18.39 10.68 12.29
N PRO A 59 -19.74 10.71 12.37
CA PRO A 59 -20.48 10.13 13.47
C PRO A 59 -20.12 8.64 13.65
N THR A 60 -19.83 8.23 14.89
CA THR A 60 -19.64 6.82 15.25
C THR A 60 -20.64 6.42 16.32
N ALA A 61 -21.04 5.15 16.35
CA ALA A 61 -21.86 4.62 17.43
C ALA A 61 -20.96 4.32 18.65
N LEU A 62 -21.39 4.73 19.84
CA LEU A 62 -20.79 4.24 21.09
C LEU A 62 -21.34 2.84 21.36
N ALA A 63 -20.43 1.88 21.59
CA ALA A 63 -20.77 0.55 22.09
C ALA A 63 -20.92 0.56 23.60
#